data_AF-A0A2G2ZF65-F1
#
_entry.id   AF-A0A2G2ZF65-F1
#
_cell.length_a   1.000
_cell.length_b   1.000
_cell.length_c   1.000
_cell.angle_alpha   90.00
_cell.angle_beta   90.00
_cell.angle_gamma   90.00
#
_symmetry.space_group_name_H-M   'P 1'
#
loop_
_entity.id
_entity.type
_entity.pdbx_description
1 polymer ?
#
loop_
_entity_poly.entity_id
_entity_poly.type
_entity_poly.pdbx_seq_one_letter_code
_entity_poly.pdbx_strand_id
1 'polypeptide(L)'
;MTMDDLIAKQMRVTRQENPHCELVSFDRDAANAFQHYVNETLAFAVKRGGFMYGTVSPEGKVEVDFIYEPPQQGTEESLLLLRDPDEERLVDAIAIGLGMRKVGFIFTQTISQDKKDYTMSTVEVLQAAELHAEGELKEWVTAIVKLEVNDDGAADVHFEAFQMSDMCVRLFKEGWFETDVKDEIDPKLSKMKKDVVLGVKDTREVDNDFFLVVVKIADHQGPLSSSFPIENRNVPVSMKALKDHFNRTKSFSFVKRISDFHLLLLLAKFLDINADVPALAQCVHTQSAVPEGYQLLIESMASAS
;
A
#
# COMPACT_ATOMS: atom_id res chain seq x y z
N MET A 1 17.08 -3.37 43.35
CA MET A 1 16.80 -2.71 42.07
C MET A 1 17.83 -1.61 41.93
N THR A 2 18.73 -1.74 40.95
CA THR A 2 19.84 -0.81 40.71
C THR A 2 19.35 0.38 39.87
N MET A 3 20.14 1.47 39.80
CA MET A 3 19.83 2.60 38.92
C MET A 3 19.80 2.15 37.45
N ASP A 4 20.65 1.18 37.09
CA ASP A 4 20.68 0.57 35.76
C ASP A 4 19.41 -0.24 35.46
N ASP A 5 18.82 -0.91 36.45
CA ASP A 5 17.51 -1.59 36.32
C ASP A 5 16.34 -0.60 36.12
N LEU A 6 16.47 0.63 36.63
CA LEU A 6 15.48 1.70 36.46
C LEU A 6 15.63 2.38 35.09
N ILE A 7 16.85 2.59 34.63
CA ILE A 7 17.17 3.10 33.28
C ILE A 7 16.75 2.10 32.20
N ALA A 8 16.97 0.80 32.42
CA ALA A 8 16.53 -0.26 31.51
C ALA A 8 14.99 -0.36 31.38
N LYS A 9 14.24 0.23 32.31
CA LYS A 9 12.77 0.31 32.28
C LYS A 9 12.24 1.58 31.64
N GLN A 10 13.06 2.60 31.41
CA GLN A 10 12.63 3.83 30.74
C GLN A 10 12.55 3.60 29.22
N MET A 11 11.43 4.00 28.63
CA MET A 11 11.21 3.86 27.19
C MET A 11 11.99 4.95 26.46
N ARG A 12 13.10 4.56 25.81
CA ARG A 12 13.97 5.49 25.09
C ARG A 12 13.67 5.47 23.60
N VAL A 13 13.42 6.65 23.03
CA VAL A 13 13.22 6.81 21.59
C VAL A 13 14.53 7.29 20.96
N THR A 14 14.99 6.58 19.94
CA THR A 14 16.20 6.91 19.17
C THR A 14 15.92 6.76 17.69
N ARG A 15 16.57 7.56 16.86
CA ARG A 15 16.49 7.41 15.40
C ARG A 15 17.08 6.07 14.98
N GLN A 16 16.39 5.38 14.08
CA GLN A 16 16.92 4.23 13.37
C GLN A 16 17.55 4.73 12.07
N GLU A 17 18.84 4.43 11.87
CA GLU A 17 19.59 4.97 10.72
C GLU A 17 19.33 4.20 9.42
N ASN A 18 19.18 2.87 9.52
CA ASN A 18 19.06 2.00 8.36
C ASN A 18 17.71 1.28 8.36
N PRO A 19 17.00 1.25 7.22
CA PRO A 19 15.82 0.42 7.07
C PRO A 19 16.24 -1.05 7.00
N HIS A 20 15.31 -1.94 7.33
CA HIS A 20 15.43 -3.37 7.00
C HIS A 20 15.15 -3.64 5.52
N CYS A 21 14.33 -2.80 4.88
CA CYS A 21 14.14 -2.81 3.43
C CYS A 21 15.30 -2.08 2.73
N GLU A 22 16.10 -2.79 1.93
CA GLU A 22 17.25 -2.21 1.23
C GLU A 22 16.82 -1.19 0.15
N LEU A 23 15.73 -1.52 -0.54
CA LEU A 23 15.19 -0.83 -1.71
C LEU A 23 13.74 -1.27 -1.91
N VAL A 24 12.87 -0.34 -2.28
CA VAL A 24 11.56 -0.65 -2.86
C VAL A 24 11.59 -0.34 -4.35
N SER A 25 11.12 -1.28 -5.18
CA SER A 25 10.94 -1.10 -6.61
C SER A 25 9.46 -1.18 -6.97
N PHE A 26 8.95 -0.19 -7.70
CA PHE A 26 7.55 -0.18 -8.12
C PHE A 26 7.41 -0.60 -9.59
N ASP A 27 6.42 -1.44 -9.89
CA ASP A 27 6.00 -1.66 -11.26
C ASP A 27 5.52 -0.34 -11.88
N ARG A 28 6.07 0.00 -13.05
CA ARG A 28 5.79 1.28 -13.71
C ARG A 28 4.32 1.46 -14.03
N ASP A 29 3.65 0.42 -14.52
CA ASP A 29 2.27 0.52 -14.95
C ASP A 29 1.30 0.59 -13.76
N ALA A 30 1.55 -0.19 -12.70
CA ALA A 30 0.79 -0.13 -11.46
C ALA A 30 0.95 1.23 -10.74
N ALA A 31 2.19 1.71 -10.59
CA ALA A 31 2.45 3.02 -10.02
C ALA A 31 1.82 4.13 -10.85
N ASN A 32 1.94 4.07 -12.19
CA ASN A 32 1.31 5.01 -13.11
C ASN A 32 -0.22 5.00 -12.97
N ALA A 33 -0.85 3.82 -12.90
CA ALA A 33 -2.30 3.69 -12.75
C ALA A 33 -2.81 4.28 -11.42
N PHE A 34 -2.03 4.20 -10.34
CA PHE A 34 -2.36 4.83 -9.07
C PHE A 34 -2.21 6.35 -9.13
N GLN A 35 -1.03 6.86 -9.50
CA GLN A 35 -0.79 8.32 -9.53
C GLN A 35 -1.71 9.04 -10.53
N HIS A 36 -1.98 8.44 -11.69
CA HIS A 36 -2.81 9.06 -12.71
C HIS A 36 -4.25 9.25 -12.21
N TYR A 37 -4.79 8.30 -11.46
CA TYR A 37 -6.12 8.44 -10.88
C TYR A 37 -6.16 9.55 -9.84
N VAL A 38 -5.17 9.60 -8.95
CA VAL A 38 -5.07 10.61 -7.92
C VAL A 38 -4.90 12.01 -8.54
N ASN A 39 -4.07 12.14 -9.57
CA ASN A 39 -3.84 13.41 -10.25
C ASN A 39 -5.05 13.86 -11.07
N GLU A 40 -5.52 13.02 -12.01
CA GLU A 40 -6.54 13.43 -12.99
C GLU A 40 -7.96 13.41 -12.43
N THR A 41 -8.26 12.52 -11.48
CA THR A 41 -9.61 12.36 -10.95
C THR A 41 -9.80 13.02 -9.60
N LEU A 42 -8.81 12.93 -8.71
CA LEU A 42 -8.91 13.49 -7.36
C LEU A 42 -8.21 14.84 -7.22
N ALA A 43 -7.33 15.22 -8.17
CA ALA A 43 -6.50 16.41 -8.11
C ALA A 43 -5.78 16.58 -6.75
N PHE A 44 -5.39 15.46 -6.11
CA PHE A 44 -4.82 15.45 -4.76
C PHE A 44 -5.65 16.23 -3.71
N ALA A 45 -6.97 16.36 -3.90
CA ALA A 45 -7.86 17.08 -3.00
C ALA A 45 -8.26 16.25 -1.76
N VAL A 46 -8.23 14.93 -1.88
CA VAL A 46 -8.49 13.98 -0.79
C VAL A 46 -7.45 12.88 -0.80
N LYS A 47 -7.20 12.27 0.36
CA LYS A 47 -6.29 11.13 0.48
C LYS A 47 -6.84 9.89 -0.20
N ARG A 48 -5.94 9.10 -0.77
CA ARG A 48 -6.22 7.78 -1.36
C ARG A 48 -5.09 6.84 -0.95
N GLY A 49 -5.38 5.57 -0.73
CA GLY A 49 -4.37 4.58 -0.43
C GLY A 49 -4.69 3.17 -0.91
N GLY A 50 -3.69 2.31 -0.80
CA GLY A 50 -3.77 0.93 -1.26
C GLY A 50 -2.72 0.05 -0.58
N PHE A 51 -2.98 -1.24 -0.58
CA PHE A 51 -2.03 -2.25 -0.16
C PHE A 51 -1.15 -2.66 -1.34
N MET A 52 0.15 -2.64 -1.12
CA MET A 52 1.15 -3.00 -2.11
C MET A 52 1.42 -4.50 -2.02
N TYR A 53 1.40 -5.19 -3.16
CA TYR A 53 1.69 -6.61 -3.26
C TYR A 53 2.82 -6.86 -4.25
N GLY A 54 3.64 -7.86 -3.94
CA GLY A 54 4.73 -8.32 -4.79
C GLY A 54 5.65 -9.25 -4.02
N THR A 55 6.96 -9.10 -4.18
CA THR A 55 7.94 -10.04 -3.62
C THR A 55 8.98 -9.36 -2.74
N VAL A 56 9.67 -10.17 -1.92
CA VAL A 56 10.80 -9.73 -1.10
C VAL A 56 11.98 -10.64 -1.39
N SER A 57 13.09 -10.07 -1.83
CA SER A 57 14.32 -10.81 -2.10
C SER A 57 15.03 -11.21 -0.81
N PRO A 58 15.92 -12.22 -0.82
CA PRO A 58 16.73 -12.59 0.34
C PRO A 58 17.60 -11.45 0.89
N GLU A 59 17.96 -10.48 0.05
CA GLU A 59 18.74 -9.30 0.41
C GLU A 59 17.88 -8.20 1.06
N GLY A 60 16.56 -8.37 1.11
CA GLY A 60 15.62 -7.40 1.68
C GLY A 60 15.16 -6.33 0.68
N LYS A 61 15.21 -6.62 -0.62
CA LYS A 61 14.63 -5.76 -1.65
C LYS A 61 13.16 -6.10 -1.82
N VAL A 62 12.31 -5.09 -1.83
CA VAL A 62 10.87 -5.23 -2.05
C VAL A 62 10.54 -4.84 -3.49
N GLU A 63 9.90 -5.75 -4.23
CA GLU A 63 9.33 -5.45 -5.55
C GLU A 63 7.80 -5.40 -5.40
N VAL A 64 7.19 -4.30 -5.83
CA VAL A 64 5.74 -4.08 -5.81
C VAL A 64 5.21 -4.24 -7.23
N ASP A 65 4.45 -5.30 -7.47
CA ASP A 65 3.92 -5.67 -8.79
C ASP A 65 2.49 -5.14 -9.03
N PHE A 66 1.69 -4.97 -7.97
CA PHE A 66 0.36 -4.37 -8.07
C PHE A 66 -0.07 -3.69 -6.76
N ILE A 67 -1.05 -2.79 -6.86
CA ILE A 67 -1.64 -2.06 -5.75
C ILE A 67 -3.13 -2.38 -5.69
N TYR A 68 -3.57 -2.98 -4.59
CA TYR A 68 -5.00 -3.18 -4.32
C TYR A 68 -5.54 -2.00 -3.51
N GLU A 69 -6.56 -1.33 -4.02
CA GLU A 69 -7.20 -0.20 -3.35
C GLU A 69 -8.45 -0.68 -2.60
N PRO A 70 -8.42 -0.85 -1.26
CA PRO A 70 -9.61 -1.28 -0.51
C PRO A 70 -10.73 -0.23 -0.60
N PRO A 71 -11.98 -0.60 -0.28
CA PRO A 71 -13.03 0.38 -0.05
C PRO A 71 -12.54 1.40 0.99
N GLN A 72 -12.71 2.68 0.73
CA GLN A 72 -12.07 3.73 1.53
C GLN A 72 -12.79 5.06 1.42
N GLN A 73 -12.60 5.90 2.44
CA GLN A 73 -13.08 7.27 2.48
C GLN A 73 -11.91 8.20 2.80
N GLY A 74 -11.48 8.93 1.77
CA GLY A 74 -10.48 9.98 1.90
C GLY A 74 -11.08 11.31 2.32
N THR A 75 -10.37 12.04 3.16
CA THR A 75 -10.58 13.47 3.40
C THR A 75 -9.30 14.22 3.11
N GLU A 76 -9.28 15.53 3.37
CA GLU A 76 -8.06 16.33 3.24
C GLU A 76 -6.95 15.89 4.22
N GLU A 77 -7.34 15.53 5.45
CA GLU A 77 -6.42 15.30 6.57
C GLU A 77 -6.23 13.81 6.90
N SER A 78 -7.24 12.96 6.64
CA SER A 78 -7.23 11.54 7.01
C SER A 78 -7.74 10.62 5.91
N LEU A 79 -7.31 9.36 5.98
CA LEU A 79 -7.73 8.28 5.10
C LEU A 79 -8.34 7.15 5.96
N LEU A 80 -9.64 6.90 5.80
CA LEU A 80 -10.31 5.79 6.45
C LEU A 80 -10.37 4.59 5.50
N LEU A 81 -9.73 3.49 5.85
CA LEU A 81 -9.85 2.23 5.12
C LEU A 81 -11.08 1.46 5.63
N LEU A 82 -12.04 1.22 4.75
CA LEU A 82 -13.25 0.42 5.01
C LEU A 82 -12.96 -1.04 4.64
N ARG A 83 -12.05 -1.67 5.40
CA ARG A 83 -11.55 -3.05 5.16
C ARG A 83 -12.72 -4.02 4.95
N ASP A 84 -12.63 -4.80 3.88
CA ASP A 84 -13.60 -5.86 3.53
C ASP A 84 -12.89 -7.21 3.64
N PRO A 85 -13.11 -7.98 4.73
CA PRO A 85 -12.42 -9.26 4.93
C PRO A 85 -12.77 -10.33 3.90
N ASP A 86 -13.90 -10.24 3.20
CA ASP A 86 -14.26 -11.18 2.13
C ASP A 86 -13.51 -10.84 0.84
N GLU A 87 -13.48 -9.56 0.45
CA GLU A 87 -12.71 -9.12 -0.73
C GLU A 87 -11.20 -9.31 -0.52
N GLU A 88 -10.67 -8.97 0.65
CA GLU A 88 -9.26 -9.14 0.98
C GLU A 88 -8.80 -10.61 0.97
N ARG A 89 -9.68 -11.55 1.36
CA ARG A 89 -9.38 -12.98 1.22
C ARG A 89 -9.18 -13.38 -0.24
N LEU A 90 -9.95 -12.81 -1.17
CA LEU A 90 -9.76 -13.05 -2.61
C LEU A 90 -8.44 -12.44 -3.08
N VAL A 91 -8.11 -11.23 -2.65
CA VAL A 91 -6.84 -10.57 -2.97
C VAL A 91 -5.65 -11.40 -2.49
N ASP A 92 -5.68 -11.85 -1.23
CA ASP A 92 -4.62 -12.68 -0.66
C ASP A 92 -4.51 -14.04 -1.38
N ALA A 93 -5.64 -14.67 -1.76
CA ALA A 93 -5.63 -15.92 -2.53
C ALA A 93 -5.02 -15.74 -3.94
N ILE A 94 -5.34 -14.63 -4.62
CA ILE A 94 -4.74 -14.28 -5.91
C ILE A 94 -3.24 -14.05 -5.73
N ALA A 95 -2.84 -13.23 -4.74
CA ALA A 95 -1.43 -12.94 -4.47
C ALA A 95 -0.63 -14.23 -4.22
N ILE A 96 -1.14 -15.14 -3.40
CA ILE A 96 -0.50 -16.45 -3.14
C ILE A 96 -0.31 -17.24 -4.45
N GLY A 97 -1.34 -17.34 -5.28
CA GLY A 97 -1.26 -18.04 -6.57
C GLY A 97 -0.33 -17.35 -7.58
N LEU A 98 -0.11 -16.03 -7.43
CA LEU A 98 0.87 -15.26 -8.19
C LEU A 98 2.31 -15.37 -7.64
N GLY A 99 2.51 -16.08 -6.53
CA GLY A 99 3.80 -16.15 -5.84
C GLY A 99 4.18 -14.85 -5.12
N MET A 100 3.20 -14.01 -4.81
CA MET A 100 3.35 -12.68 -4.22
C MET A 100 2.74 -12.64 -2.81
N ARG A 101 3.04 -11.57 -2.08
CA ARG A 101 2.50 -11.28 -0.74
C ARG A 101 2.25 -9.80 -0.58
N LYS A 102 1.48 -9.43 0.45
CA LYS A 102 1.36 -8.05 0.91
C LYS A 102 2.71 -7.59 1.46
N VAL A 103 3.26 -6.51 0.89
CA VAL A 103 4.60 -5.99 1.19
C VAL A 103 4.60 -4.57 1.75
N GLY A 104 3.48 -3.86 1.66
CA GLY A 104 3.42 -2.49 2.17
C GLY A 104 2.09 -1.79 2.00
N PHE A 105 2.12 -0.50 2.30
CA PHE A 105 1.00 0.42 2.15
C PHE A 105 1.44 1.67 1.39
N ILE A 106 0.63 2.13 0.46
CA ILE A 106 0.83 3.39 -0.26
C ILE A 106 -0.34 4.31 0.01
N PHE A 107 -0.07 5.60 0.23
CA PHE A 107 -1.12 6.61 0.33
C PHE A 107 -0.69 7.95 -0.25
N THR A 108 -1.65 8.85 -0.45
CA THR A 108 -1.41 10.17 -1.01
C THR A 108 -1.45 11.27 0.04
N GLN A 109 -0.60 12.27 -0.12
CA GLN A 109 -0.74 13.54 0.57
C GLN A 109 -1.53 14.52 -0.27
N THR A 110 -2.29 15.38 0.38
CA THR A 110 -3.08 16.39 -0.30
C THR A 110 -2.26 17.65 -0.55
N ILE A 111 -2.67 18.47 -1.54
CA ILE A 111 -1.96 19.70 -1.92
C ILE A 111 -1.83 20.69 -0.75
N SER A 112 -2.76 20.67 0.20
CA SER A 112 -2.71 21.53 1.37
C SER A 112 -1.70 21.06 2.42
N GLN A 113 -1.46 19.76 2.51
CA GLN A 113 -0.46 19.18 3.40
C GLN A 113 0.96 19.39 2.87
N ASP A 114 1.18 19.35 1.56
CA ASP A 114 2.50 19.57 0.95
C ASP A 114 3.11 20.95 1.30
N LYS A 115 2.27 21.90 1.73
CA LYS A 115 2.70 23.23 2.19
C LYS A 115 3.15 23.28 3.66
N LYS A 116 3.09 22.17 4.39
CA LYS A 116 3.39 22.08 5.84
C LYS A 116 4.78 21.47 6.07
N ASP A 117 5.46 21.89 7.14
CA ASP A 117 6.84 21.48 7.48
C ASP A 117 6.91 20.15 8.25
N TYR A 118 6.37 19.07 7.67
CA TYR A 118 6.50 17.70 8.19
C TYR A 118 6.30 16.65 7.09
N THR A 119 6.98 15.50 7.21
CA THR A 119 6.85 14.40 6.24
C THR A 119 5.61 13.55 6.46
N MET A 120 5.27 13.19 7.70
CA MET A 120 4.01 12.49 8.02
C MET A 120 3.34 13.15 9.22
N SER A 121 2.01 13.26 9.19
CA SER A 121 1.21 13.69 10.33
C SER A 121 1.12 12.58 11.38
N THR A 122 0.74 12.90 12.63
CA THR A 122 0.53 11.87 13.65
C THR A 122 -0.53 10.83 13.25
N VAL A 123 -1.54 11.24 12.47
CA VAL A 123 -2.58 10.32 11.97
C VAL A 123 -1.99 9.33 10.97
N GLU A 124 -1.13 9.80 10.07
CA GLU A 124 -0.45 8.96 9.08
C GLU A 124 0.57 8.03 9.74
N VAL A 125 1.33 8.52 10.72
CA VAL A 125 2.28 7.72 11.51
C VAL A 125 1.56 6.57 12.21
N LEU A 126 0.42 6.85 12.87
CA LEU A 126 -0.35 5.83 13.57
C LEU A 126 -0.90 4.77 12.61
N GLN A 127 -1.48 5.20 11.48
CA GLN A 127 -1.99 4.27 10.47
C GLN A 127 -0.84 3.44 9.84
N ALA A 128 0.29 4.06 9.52
CA ALA A 128 1.45 3.35 8.99
C ALA A 128 2.05 2.36 10.00
N ALA A 129 2.10 2.73 11.28
CA ALA A 129 2.58 1.85 12.35
C ALA A 129 1.63 0.68 12.60
N GLU A 130 0.31 0.90 12.55
CA GLU A 130 -0.71 -0.14 12.63
C GLU A 130 -0.55 -1.15 11.50
N LEU A 131 -0.50 -0.68 10.25
CA LEU A 131 -0.41 -1.55 9.08
C LEU A 131 0.94 -2.29 9.02
N HIS A 132 2.05 -1.66 9.42
CA HIS A 132 3.33 -2.36 9.57
C HIS A 132 3.26 -3.41 10.67
N ALA A 133 2.65 -3.09 11.82
CA ALA A 133 2.48 -4.02 12.92
C ALA A 133 1.68 -5.28 12.53
N GLU A 134 0.62 -5.10 11.73
CA GLU A 134 -0.23 -6.15 11.15
C GLU A 134 0.46 -6.96 10.05
N GLY A 135 1.29 -6.33 9.23
CA GLY A 135 1.90 -6.97 8.07
C GLY A 135 2.91 -8.07 8.40
N GLU A 136 3.41 -8.11 9.64
CA GLU A 136 4.41 -9.07 10.15
C GLU A 136 5.60 -9.29 9.19
N LEU A 137 5.93 -8.27 8.40
CA LEU A 137 7.01 -8.26 7.43
C LEU A 137 8.09 -7.30 7.90
N LYS A 138 9.29 -7.82 8.10
CA LYS A 138 10.43 -7.02 8.56
C LYS A 138 10.80 -5.94 7.54
N GLU A 139 10.61 -6.18 6.25
CA GLU A 139 10.91 -5.27 5.14
C GLU A 139 9.70 -4.40 4.73
N TRP A 140 8.64 -4.33 5.54
CA TRP A 140 7.42 -3.57 5.21
C TRP A 140 7.72 -2.12 4.80
N VAL A 141 7.10 -1.68 3.72
CA VAL A 141 7.28 -0.32 3.16
C VAL A 141 5.99 0.49 3.27
N THR A 142 6.14 1.75 3.66
CA THR A 142 5.12 2.78 3.58
C THR A 142 5.53 3.79 2.50
N ALA A 143 4.74 3.89 1.44
CA ALA A 143 4.98 4.82 0.33
C ALA A 143 4.02 6.01 0.39
N ILE A 144 4.53 7.20 0.10
CA ILE A 144 3.77 8.44 0.00
C ILE A 144 3.81 8.92 -1.44
N VAL A 145 2.66 9.29 -1.98
CA VAL A 145 2.53 9.95 -3.29
C VAL A 145 2.05 11.38 -3.07
N LYS A 146 2.81 12.36 -3.56
CA LYS A 146 2.52 13.78 -3.38
C LYS A 146 2.72 14.54 -4.69
N LEU A 147 2.16 15.74 -4.78
CA LEU A 147 2.34 16.62 -5.92
C LEU A 147 3.37 17.69 -5.54
N GLU A 148 4.53 17.69 -6.18
CA GLU A 148 5.56 18.71 -5.98
C GLU A 148 5.48 19.76 -7.09
N VAL A 149 5.49 21.04 -6.71
CA VAL A 149 5.54 22.14 -7.67
C VAL A 149 6.98 22.56 -7.86
N ASN A 150 7.49 22.38 -9.09
CA ASN A 150 8.83 22.77 -9.49
C ASN A 150 8.96 24.30 -9.60
N ASP A 151 10.21 24.77 -9.64
CA ASP A 151 10.55 26.20 -9.75
C ASP A 151 9.97 26.91 -10.98
N ASP A 152 9.65 26.15 -12.05
CA ASP A 152 9.03 26.65 -13.28
C ASP A 152 7.48 26.69 -13.21
N GLY A 153 6.90 26.28 -12.08
CA GLY A 153 5.46 26.20 -11.85
C GLY A 153 4.81 24.95 -12.44
N ALA A 154 5.58 24.03 -13.03
CA ALA A 154 5.08 22.70 -13.38
C ALA A 154 4.89 21.86 -12.11
N ALA A 155 3.86 21.02 -12.09
CA ALA A 155 3.59 20.15 -10.95
C ALA A 155 3.82 18.70 -11.39
N ASP A 156 4.74 18.02 -10.71
CA ASP A 156 5.08 16.62 -10.94
C ASP A 156 4.65 15.77 -9.75
N VAL A 157 4.24 14.54 -10.02
CA VAL A 157 3.94 13.60 -8.94
C VAL A 157 5.23 12.95 -8.44
N HIS A 158 5.48 13.08 -7.15
CA HIS A 158 6.64 12.53 -6.47
C HIS A 158 6.26 11.36 -5.57
N PHE A 159 7.15 10.36 -5.51
CA PHE A 159 7.02 9.20 -4.63
C PHE A 159 8.12 9.25 -3.57
N GLU A 160 7.73 9.12 -2.31
CA GLU A 160 8.65 8.90 -1.19
C GLU A 160 8.38 7.54 -0.56
N ALA A 161 9.41 6.90 -0.02
CA ALA A 161 9.28 5.60 0.61
C ALA A 161 9.98 5.59 1.96
N PHE A 162 9.29 5.04 2.94
CA PHE A 162 9.75 4.96 4.32
C PHE A 162 9.46 3.59 4.88
N GLN A 163 10.20 3.26 5.92
CA GLN A 163 9.87 2.20 6.84
C GLN A 163 9.64 2.83 8.21
N MET A 164 8.54 2.44 8.89
CA MET A 164 8.38 2.82 10.28
C MET A 164 9.45 2.13 11.12
N SER A 165 10.19 2.91 11.92
CA SER A 165 11.24 2.38 12.78
C SER A 165 10.73 1.28 13.73
N ASP A 166 11.62 0.38 14.13
CA ASP A 166 11.30 -0.69 15.09
C ASP A 166 10.72 -0.12 16.38
N MET A 167 11.23 1.05 16.80
CA MET A 167 10.72 1.76 17.97
C MET A 167 9.28 2.25 17.78
N CYS A 168 8.95 2.81 16.61
CA CYS A 168 7.58 3.23 16.30
C CYS A 168 6.60 2.05 16.38
N VAL A 169 6.92 0.96 15.69
CA VAL A 169 6.10 -0.26 15.67
C VAL A 169 5.94 -0.84 17.07
N ARG A 170 7.02 -0.84 17.86
CA ARG A 170 6.99 -1.29 19.26
C ARG A 170 6.09 -0.41 20.13
N LEU A 171 6.25 0.91 20.07
CA LEU A 171 5.44 1.87 20.83
C LEU A 171 3.95 1.71 20.50
N PHE A 172 3.62 1.45 19.22
CA PHE A 172 2.26 1.18 18.78
C PHE A 172 1.73 -0.14 19.39
N LYS A 173 2.46 -1.25 19.24
CA LYS A 173 2.06 -2.57 19.78
C LYS A 173 1.91 -2.57 21.30
N GLU A 174 2.73 -1.80 22.01
CA GLU A 174 2.66 -1.65 23.46
C GLU A 174 1.66 -0.56 23.92
N GLY A 175 0.97 0.10 22.98
CA GLY A 175 -0.10 1.07 23.26
C GLY A 175 0.36 2.39 23.87
N TRP A 176 1.60 2.82 23.60
CA TRP A 176 2.19 4.05 24.15
C TRP A 176 1.63 5.32 23.54
N PHE A 177 1.22 5.30 22.27
CA PHE A 177 0.64 6.47 21.61
C PHE A 177 -0.69 6.89 22.22
N GLU A 178 -0.90 8.20 22.31
CA GLU A 178 -2.22 8.81 22.49
C GLU A 178 -2.93 8.82 21.13
N THR A 179 -4.01 8.06 21.02
CA THR A 179 -4.75 7.85 19.75
C THR A 179 -5.93 8.81 19.60
N ASP A 180 -6.34 9.46 20.68
CA ASP A 180 -7.40 10.47 20.67
C ASP A 180 -6.81 11.81 20.21
N VAL A 181 -6.55 11.92 18.90
CA VAL A 181 -6.01 13.14 18.30
C VAL A 181 -7.07 14.24 18.37
N LYS A 182 -6.90 15.19 19.29
CA LYS A 182 -7.75 16.40 19.36
C LYS A 182 -7.24 17.43 18.36
N ASP A 183 -8.15 18.26 17.83
CA ASP A 183 -7.87 19.28 16.79
C ASP A 183 -6.78 20.32 17.16
N GLU A 184 -6.33 20.37 18.42
CA GLU A 184 -5.31 21.30 18.92
C GLU A 184 -3.88 20.72 18.90
N ILE A 185 -3.66 19.51 18.37
CA ILE A 185 -2.34 18.87 18.36
C ILE A 185 -1.58 19.28 17.08
N ASP A 186 -0.33 19.70 17.26
CA ASP A 186 0.59 19.92 16.15
C ASP A 186 0.75 18.60 15.35
N PRO A 187 0.37 18.55 14.06
CA PRO A 187 0.40 17.34 13.26
C PRO A 187 1.81 16.74 13.15
N LYS A 188 2.87 17.53 13.33
CA LYS A 188 4.28 17.09 13.31
C LYS A 188 4.66 16.22 14.52
N LEU A 189 3.87 16.25 15.59
CA LEU A 189 4.19 15.62 16.86
C LEU A 189 3.22 14.47 17.18
N SER A 190 3.80 13.32 17.51
CA SER A 190 3.06 12.22 18.14
C SER A 190 3.11 12.34 19.65
N LYS A 191 1.94 12.22 20.30
CA LYS A 191 1.82 12.24 21.77
C LYS A 191 1.88 10.84 22.38
N MET A 192 2.58 10.74 23.50
CA MET A 192 2.75 9.52 24.29
C MET A 192 1.92 9.60 25.58
N LYS A 193 1.31 8.49 25.97
CA LYS A 193 0.55 8.37 27.24
C LYS A 193 1.43 8.51 28.49
N LYS A 194 2.73 8.26 28.35
CA LYS A 194 3.73 8.29 29.42
C LYS A 194 4.99 8.96 28.91
N ASP A 195 5.84 9.40 29.84
CA ASP A 195 7.11 10.02 29.50
C ASP A 195 8.03 8.99 28.82
N VAL A 196 8.61 9.42 27.70
CA VAL A 196 9.66 8.72 26.97
C VAL A 196 10.94 9.56 27.02
N VAL A 197 12.09 8.89 26.99
CA VAL A 197 13.39 9.54 26.99
C VAL A 197 13.81 9.82 25.55
N LEU A 198 13.91 11.10 25.18
CA LEU A 198 14.46 11.55 23.90
C LEU A 198 15.80 12.25 24.14
N GLY A 199 16.90 11.58 23.76
CA GLY A 199 18.25 12.03 24.09
C GLY A 199 18.54 11.95 25.60
N VAL A 200 18.39 13.09 26.30
CA VAL A 200 18.57 13.25 27.76
C VAL A 200 17.34 13.86 28.45
N LYS A 201 16.25 14.12 27.71
CA LYS A 201 15.04 14.75 28.23
C LYS A 201 13.90 13.74 28.27
N ASP A 202 13.10 13.82 29.32
CA ASP A 202 11.79 13.17 29.40
C ASP A 202 10.77 14.07 28.68
N THR A 203 10.03 13.49 27.74
CA THR A 203 8.99 14.18 26.97
C THR A 203 7.82 13.25 26.71
N ARG A 204 6.65 13.82 26.41
CA ARG A 204 5.50 13.07 25.85
C ARG A 204 5.24 13.39 24.40
N GLU A 205 5.94 14.36 23.84
CA GLU A 205 5.82 14.76 22.44
C GLU A 205 7.10 14.35 21.72
N VAL A 206 6.92 13.58 20.64
CA VAL A 206 8.00 13.09 19.79
C VAL A 206 7.73 13.57 18.38
N ASP A 207 8.73 14.19 17.77
CA ASP A 207 8.68 14.59 16.36
C ASP A 207 8.58 13.34 15.48
N ASN A 208 7.62 13.33 14.55
CA ASN A 208 7.28 12.19 13.72
C ASN A 208 8.47 11.70 12.88
N ASP A 209 9.41 12.57 12.52
CA ASP A 209 10.60 12.20 11.75
C ASP A 209 11.52 11.21 12.51
N PHE A 210 11.40 11.11 13.84
CA PHE A 210 12.11 10.06 14.60
C PHE A 210 11.63 8.65 14.27
N PHE A 211 10.42 8.53 13.73
CA PHE A 211 9.80 7.25 13.41
C PHE A 211 10.01 6.84 11.95
N LEU A 212 10.48 7.74 11.10
CA LEU A 212 10.62 7.51 9.66
C LEU A 212 12.04 7.10 9.32
N VAL A 213 12.19 5.98 8.61
CA VAL A 213 13.46 5.51 8.08
C VAL A 213 13.36 5.50 6.56
N VAL A 214 14.17 6.31 5.88
CA VAL A 214 14.09 6.48 4.41
C VAL A 214 14.46 5.18 3.69
N VAL A 215 13.65 4.78 2.72
CA VAL A 215 13.88 3.64 1.83
C VAL A 215 14.16 4.16 0.42
N LYS A 216 15.17 3.58 -0.24
CA LYS A 216 15.49 3.94 -1.63
C LYS A 216 14.39 3.45 -2.57
N ILE A 217 14.11 4.22 -3.62
CA ILE A 217 13.13 3.87 -4.64
C ILE A 217 13.83 3.48 -5.94
N ALA A 218 13.32 2.44 -6.60
CA ALA A 218 13.59 2.08 -7.99
C ALA A 218 12.27 1.79 -8.72
N ASP A 219 12.37 1.47 -10.00
CA ASP A 219 11.25 0.97 -10.79
C ASP A 219 11.63 -0.33 -11.52
N HIS A 220 10.61 -1.08 -11.91
CA HIS A 220 10.74 -2.25 -12.77
C HIS A 220 9.50 -2.40 -13.67
N GLN A 221 9.55 -3.38 -14.56
CA GLN A 221 8.38 -3.82 -15.31
C GLN A 221 8.03 -5.24 -14.86
N GLY A 222 6.90 -5.35 -14.17
CA GLY A 222 6.35 -6.59 -13.65
C GLY A 222 5.71 -7.47 -14.72
N PRO A 223 5.29 -8.69 -14.35
CA PRO A 223 4.71 -9.66 -15.28
C PRO A 223 3.21 -9.42 -15.55
N LEU A 224 2.55 -8.59 -14.74
CA LEU A 224 1.13 -8.27 -14.85
C LEU A 224 0.94 -7.02 -15.71
N SER A 225 -0.18 -6.97 -16.44
CA SER A 225 -0.66 -5.72 -17.03
C SER A 225 -1.52 -4.95 -16.03
N SER A 226 -1.53 -3.63 -16.14
CA SER A 226 -2.37 -2.73 -15.35
C SER A 226 -3.34 -1.96 -16.26
N SER A 227 -4.07 -2.69 -17.10
CA SER A 227 -4.92 -2.13 -18.17
C SER A 227 -6.42 -2.28 -17.93
N PHE A 228 -6.80 -3.09 -16.94
CA PHE A 228 -8.16 -3.28 -16.50
C PHE A 228 -8.59 -2.20 -15.50
N PRO A 229 -9.87 -1.82 -15.44
CA PRO A 229 -10.36 -0.87 -14.44
C PRO A 229 -10.15 -1.38 -13.00
N ILE A 230 -9.67 -0.49 -12.14
CA ILE A 230 -9.39 -0.75 -10.73
C ILE A 230 -10.66 -0.60 -9.89
N GLU A 231 -10.91 -1.55 -9.00
CA GLU A 231 -12.01 -1.57 -8.03
C GLU A 231 -12.02 -0.37 -7.07
N ASN A 232 -13.16 -0.17 -6.40
CA ASN A 232 -13.31 0.81 -5.31
C ASN A 232 -12.99 2.26 -5.67
N ARG A 233 -12.96 2.59 -6.97
CA ARG A 233 -12.86 3.95 -7.52
C ARG A 233 -14.25 4.50 -7.87
N ASN A 234 -14.31 5.78 -8.25
CA ASN A 234 -15.57 6.49 -8.53
C ASN A 234 -16.46 5.80 -9.58
N VAL A 235 -15.87 5.06 -10.52
CA VAL A 235 -16.59 4.28 -11.53
C VAL A 235 -16.50 2.81 -11.16
N PRO A 236 -17.61 2.15 -10.78
CA PRO A 236 -17.61 0.72 -10.47
C PRO A 236 -17.20 -0.12 -11.67
N VAL A 237 -16.38 -1.15 -11.42
CA VAL A 237 -15.99 -2.14 -12.42
C VAL A 237 -17.20 -3.00 -12.76
N SER A 238 -17.53 -3.11 -14.05
CA SER A 238 -18.69 -3.87 -14.53
C SER A 238 -18.26 -5.03 -15.43
N MET A 239 -19.16 -6.00 -15.63
CA MET A 239 -18.93 -7.09 -16.57
C MET A 239 -18.71 -6.61 -18.01
N LYS A 240 -19.25 -5.44 -18.39
CA LYS A 240 -18.96 -4.80 -19.67
C LYS A 240 -17.47 -4.48 -19.84
N ALA A 241 -16.78 -4.11 -18.76
CA ALA A 241 -15.34 -3.88 -18.80
C ALA A 241 -14.56 -5.16 -19.15
N LEU A 242 -15.03 -6.33 -18.68
CA LEU A 242 -14.47 -7.63 -19.07
C LEU A 242 -14.60 -7.86 -20.58
N LYS A 243 -15.79 -7.61 -21.13
CA LYS A 243 -16.04 -7.71 -22.58
C LYS A 243 -15.16 -6.77 -23.40
N ASP A 244 -15.08 -5.51 -23.00
CA ASP A 244 -14.30 -4.48 -23.70
C ASP A 244 -12.80 -4.81 -23.63
N HIS A 245 -12.31 -5.30 -22.48
CA HIS A 245 -10.94 -5.81 -22.34
C HIS A 245 -10.67 -6.99 -23.26
N PHE A 246 -11.54 -8.01 -23.24
CA PHE A 246 -11.39 -9.19 -24.10
C PHE A 246 -11.47 -8.83 -25.58
N ASN A 247 -12.21 -7.78 -25.95
CA ASN A 247 -12.27 -7.29 -27.32
C ASN A 247 -10.99 -6.58 -27.76
N ARG A 248 -10.37 -5.79 -26.88
CA ARG A 248 -9.10 -5.10 -27.16
C ARG A 248 -7.90 -6.07 -27.21
N THR A 249 -7.97 -7.16 -26.47
CA THR A 249 -6.86 -8.09 -26.25
C THR A 249 -6.94 -9.39 -27.07
N LYS A 250 -7.81 -9.46 -28.10
CA LYS A 250 -8.03 -10.69 -28.90
C LYS A 250 -6.77 -11.26 -29.56
N SER A 251 -5.77 -10.43 -29.83
CA SER A 251 -4.51 -10.84 -30.43
C SER A 251 -3.56 -11.57 -29.47
N PHE A 252 -3.81 -11.49 -28.16
CA PHE A 252 -2.97 -12.14 -27.15
C PHE A 252 -3.46 -13.54 -26.81
N SER A 253 -2.54 -14.40 -26.35
CA SER A 253 -2.88 -15.70 -25.75
C SER A 253 -3.80 -15.52 -24.55
N PHE A 254 -4.68 -16.48 -24.28
CA PHE A 254 -5.66 -16.40 -23.20
C PHE A 254 -5.05 -16.02 -21.84
N VAL A 255 -3.95 -16.66 -21.45
CA VAL A 255 -3.25 -16.37 -20.17
C VAL A 255 -2.82 -14.90 -20.07
N LYS A 256 -2.29 -14.31 -21.16
CA LYS A 256 -1.91 -12.90 -21.21
C LYS A 256 -3.10 -11.96 -21.10
N ARG A 257 -4.27 -12.35 -21.63
CA ARG A 257 -5.50 -11.56 -21.55
C ARG A 257 -6.00 -11.45 -20.10
N ILE A 258 -5.75 -12.48 -19.29
CA ILE A 258 -6.13 -12.52 -17.87
C ILE A 258 -4.97 -12.18 -16.91
N SER A 259 -3.79 -11.83 -17.43
CA SER A 259 -2.61 -11.47 -16.63
C SER A 259 -2.72 -10.03 -16.11
N ASP A 260 -3.80 -9.73 -15.39
CA ASP A 260 -4.09 -8.43 -14.78
C ASP A 260 -4.74 -8.69 -13.43
N PHE A 261 -4.17 -8.15 -12.35
CA PHE A 261 -4.65 -8.41 -10.99
C PHE A 261 -6.11 -7.97 -10.81
N HIS A 262 -6.48 -6.79 -11.29
CA HIS A 262 -7.83 -6.24 -11.10
C HIS A 262 -8.87 -7.02 -11.91
N LEU A 263 -8.46 -7.56 -13.05
CA LEU A 263 -9.29 -8.51 -13.80
C LEU A 263 -9.47 -9.82 -13.03
N LEU A 264 -8.39 -10.39 -12.50
CA LEU A 264 -8.46 -11.62 -11.68
C LEU A 264 -9.37 -11.42 -10.46
N LEU A 265 -9.31 -10.24 -9.82
CA LEU A 265 -10.17 -9.91 -8.69
C LEU A 265 -11.65 -9.86 -9.08
N LEU A 266 -11.99 -9.31 -10.26
CA LEU A 266 -13.36 -9.35 -10.78
C LEU A 266 -13.83 -10.80 -11.00
N LEU A 267 -12.99 -11.65 -11.60
CA LEU A 267 -13.32 -13.05 -11.85
C LEU A 267 -13.47 -13.84 -10.56
N ALA A 268 -12.61 -13.58 -9.56
CA ALA A 268 -12.60 -14.26 -8.27
C ALA A 268 -13.94 -14.15 -7.52
N LYS A 269 -14.73 -13.10 -7.78
CA LYS A 269 -16.09 -12.94 -7.21
C LYS A 269 -17.08 -14.03 -7.65
N PHE A 270 -16.75 -14.80 -8.68
CA PHE A 270 -17.61 -15.85 -9.26
C PHE A 270 -16.98 -17.25 -9.23
N LEU A 271 -15.83 -17.38 -8.58
CA LEU A 271 -15.01 -18.59 -8.58
C LEU A 271 -14.82 -19.13 -7.16
N ASP A 272 -14.53 -20.43 -7.03
CA ASP A 272 -14.17 -20.99 -5.73
C ASP A 272 -12.79 -20.46 -5.28
N ILE A 273 -12.77 -19.83 -4.11
CA ILE A 273 -11.56 -19.21 -3.55
C ILE A 273 -10.46 -20.21 -3.20
N ASN A 274 -10.82 -21.46 -2.90
CA ASN A 274 -9.86 -22.48 -2.44
C ASN A 274 -9.31 -23.32 -3.59
N ALA A 275 -10.01 -23.38 -4.73
CA ALA A 275 -9.63 -24.20 -5.86
C ALA A 275 -9.36 -23.38 -7.13
N ASP A 276 -10.33 -22.59 -7.58
CA ASP A 276 -10.31 -21.96 -8.90
C ASP A 276 -9.42 -20.73 -8.94
N VAL A 277 -9.52 -19.86 -7.92
CA VAL A 277 -8.76 -18.61 -7.84
C VAL A 277 -7.24 -18.88 -7.82
N PRO A 278 -6.71 -19.75 -6.93
CA PRO A 278 -5.28 -20.08 -6.94
C PRO A 278 -4.84 -20.76 -8.24
N ALA A 279 -5.68 -21.62 -8.84
CA ALA A 279 -5.34 -22.30 -10.08
C ALA A 279 -5.19 -21.34 -11.27
N LEU A 280 -6.08 -20.35 -11.39
CA LEU A 280 -5.98 -19.32 -12.42
C LEU A 280 -4.77 -18.40 -12.19
N ALA A 281 -4.56 -17.96 -10.95
CA ALA A 281 -3.40 -17.15 -10.59
C ALA A 281 -2.08 -17.90 -10.87
N GLN A 282 -2.01 -19.20 -10.60
CA GLN A 282 -0.85 -20.03 -10.93
C GLN A 282 -0.59 -20.13 -12.45
N CYS A 283 -1.66 -20.19 -13.26
CA CYS A 283 -1.51 -20.15 -14.71
C CYS A 283 -0.91 -18.82 -15.18
N VAL A 284 -1.33 -17.71 -14.57
CA VAL A 284 -0.75 -16.38 -14.82
C VAL A 284 0.70 -16.32 -14.36
N HIS A 285 1.02 -16.79 -13.16
CA HIS A 285 2.38 -16.81 -12.62
C HIS A 285 3.36 -17.57 -13.53
N THR A 286 2.95 -18.76 -13.99
CA THR A 286 3.80 -19.63 -14.82
C THR A 286 3.65 -19.38 -16.32
N GLN A 287 2.78 -18.44 -16.71
CA GLN A 287 2.39 -18.19 -18.10
C GLN A 287 1.98 -19.47 -18.85
N SER A 288 1.30 -20.39 -18.15
CA SER A 288 0.87 -21.68 -18.69
C SER A 288 -0.46 -21.60 -19.42
N ALA A 289 -0.82 -22.65 -20.16
CA ALA A 289 -2.13 -22.75 -20.79
C ALA A 289 -3.23 -22.80 -19.72
N VAL A 290 -4.25 -21.96 -19.87
CA VAL A 290 -5.44 -21.96 -19.00
C VAL A 290 -6.33 -23.13 -19.40
N PRO A 291 -6.83 -23.96 -18.47
CA PRO A 291 -7.76 -25.05 -18.79
C PRO A 291 -8.99 -24.57 -19.57
N GLU A 292 -9.41 -25.34 -20.58
CA GLU A 292 -10.50 -24.99 -21.51
C GLU A 292 -11.81 -24.66 -20.79
N GLY A 293 -12.12 -25.36 -19.69
CA GLY A 293 -13.30 -25.09 -18.87
C GLY A 293 -13.33 -23.66 -18.31
N TYR A 294 -12.19 -23.16 -17.82
CA TYR A 294 -12.09 -21.77 -17.36
C TYR A 294 -12.17 -20.78 -18.51
N GLN A 295 -11.57 -21.11 -19.67
CA GLN A 295 -11.66 -20.23 -20.84
C GLN A 295 -13.11 -20.01 -21.25
N LEU A 296 -13.88 -21.10 -21.38
CA LEU A 296 -15.30 -21.05 -21.75
C LEU A 296 -16.14 -20.30 -20.71
N LEU A 297 -15.87 -20.52 -19.41
CA LEU A 297 -16.56 -19.82 -18.33
C LEU A 297 -16.34 -18.30 -18.42
N ILE A 298 -15.08 -17.87 -18.52
CA ILE A 298 -14.70 -16.45 -18.57
C ILE A 298 -15.23 -15.79 -19.85
N GLU A 299 -15.17 -16.48 -20.99
CA GLU A 299 -15.72 -15.96 -22.25
C GLU A 299 -17.25 -15.86 -22.22
N SER A 300 -17.92 -16.79 -21.54
CA SER A 300 -19.36 -16.72 -21.29
C SER A 300 -19.70 -15.51 -20.42
N MET A 301 -18.94 -15.28 -19.34
CA MET A 301 -19.07 -14.11 -18.47
C MET A 301 -18.89 -12.79 -19.23
N ALA A 302 -17.89 -12.72 -20.11
CA ALA A 302 -17.64 -11.55 -20.96
C ALA A 302 -18.74 -11.34 -22.02
N SER A 303 -19.34 -12.42 -22.53
CA SER A 303 -20.37 -12.35 -23.56
C SER A 303 -21.77 -12.05 -23.01
N ALA A 304 -22.04 -12.39 -21.75
CA ALA A 304 -23.32 -12.16 -21.09
C ALA A 304 -23.58 -10.69 -20.72
N SER A 305 -22.54 -9.83 -20.81
CA SER A 305 -22.62 -8.38 -20.56
C SER A 305 -22.90 -7.51 -21.78
#